data_AF-A0A839N9H5-F1
#
_entry.id   AF-A0A839N9H5-F1
#
_cell.length_a   1.000
_cell.length_b   1.000
_cell.length_c   1.000
_cell.angle_alpha   90.00
_cell.angle_beta   90.00
_cell.angle_gamma   90.00
#
_symmetry.space_group_name_H-M   'P 1'
#
loop_
_entity.id
_entity.type
_entity.pdbx_description
1 polymer ?
#
loop_
_entity_poly.entity_id
_entity_poly.type
_entity_poly.pdbx_seq_one_letter_code
_entity_poly.pdbx_strand_id
1 'polypeptide(L)'
;MAVNPADRGCTQPSQAAFLGRDEEWVRWNSAAWRSLADPDGEYPRWSARLRETAGHIEQAAAVVSVLELAIFGLGWRRPDIGLAAWIELGRPTDHPILALFDDWWGEDIALITTWAGHPDCSAFYHLDKQVTEACGLPSQPFQQLRRNTTLEEHPWIQKHCLGGSDPFHSSLHAAVPVLPDFLGGRSTEPPRWIIDSTSNPATATIITSQYPGWYADLVHGGETLPATTRSWRVDVIVRPFGWLGQYRKSRRTGMWFTGQHRWHLLGYP
;
A
#
# COMPACT_ATOMS: atom_id res chain seq x y z
N MET A 1 18.44 49.23 -17.64
CA MET A 1 17.07 48.66 -17.57
C MET A 1 17.17 47.38 -16.78
N ALA A 2 16.67 47.40 -15.54
CA ALA A 2 16.70 46.27 -14.63
C ALA A 2 15.47 45.40 -14.83
N VAL A 3 15.67 44.08 -14.90
CA VAL A 3 14.61 43.08 -15.03
C VAL A 3 14.01 42.80 -13.65
N ASN A 4 12.68 42.84 -13.57
CA ASN A 4 11.89 42.69 -12.35
C ASN A 4 11.84 41.21 -11.90
N PRO A 5 12.24 40.84 -10.67
CA PRO A 5 12.32 39.45 -10.21
C PRO A 5 10.98 38.95 -9.62
N ALA A 6 9.87 39.13 -10.34
CA ALA A 6 8.54 38.74 -9.87
C ALA A 6 8.07 37.35 -10.36
N ASP A 7 8.93 36.56 -11.02
CA ASP A 7 8.50 35.32 -11.69
C ASP A 7 9.14 34.04 -11.10
N ARG A 8 9.09 33.92 -9.78
CA ARG A 8 9.36 32.65 -9.06
C ARG A 8 8.30 32.44 -7.99
N GLY A 9 7.11 32.09 -8.43
CA GLY A 9 5.97 31.82 -7.56
C GLY A 9 5.21 30.57 -7.97
N CYS A 10 5.89 29.49 -8.34
CA CYS A 10 5.27 28.16 -8.23
C CYS A 10 5.34 27.77 -6.76
N THR A 11 4.49 28.38 -5.93
CA THR A 11 4.23 27.88 -4.58
C THR A 11 3.63 26.49 -4.76
N GLN A 12 4.43 25.45 -4.49
CA GLN A 12 3.86 24.12 -4.30
C GLN A 12 2.73 24.27 -3.29
N PRO A 13 1.51 23.84 -3.60
CA PRO A 13 0.47 23.82 -2.60
C PRO A 13 1.00 23.06 -1.39
N SER A 14 0.83 23.62 -0.20
CA SER A 14 1.31 22.97 1.01
C SER A 14 0.78 21.54 1.04
N GLN A 15 1.63 20.57 1.37
CA GLN A 15 1.24 19.18 1.56
C GLN A 15 -0.01 19.08 2.46
N ALA A 16 -0.15 19.99 3.43
CA ALA A 16 -1.31 20.16 4.30
C ALA A 16 -2.66 20.42 3.58
N ALA A 17 -2.67 21.05 2.40
CA ALA A 17 -3.90 21.30 1.64
C ALA A 17 -4.36 20.08 0.83
N PHE A 18 -3.45 19.13 0.55
CA PHE A 18 -3.72 17.93 -0.26
C PHE A 18 -3.82 16.64 0.58
N LEU A 19 -3.25 16.62 1.78
CA LEU A 19 -3.21 15.46 2.67
C LEU A 19 -4.29 15.46 3.76
N GLY A 20 -5.11 16.52 3.85
CA GLY A 20 -6.05 16.69 4.96
C GLY A 20 -5.32 16.76 6.32
N ARG A 21 -6.05 16.80 7.42
CA ARG A 21 -5.49 16.93 8.79
C ARG A 21 -4.81 15.64 9.30
N ASP A 22 -4.45 14.72 8.40
CA ASP A 22 -3.95 13.36 8.67
C ASP A 22 -2.50 13.18 8.23
N GLU A 23 -1.67 14.22 8.41
CA GLU A 23 -0.23 14.18 8.07
C GLU A 23 0.46 12.94 8.66
N GLU A 24 0.06 12.50 9.85
CA GLU A 24 0.64 11.33 10.54
C GLU A 24 0.35 10.00 9.83
N TRP A 25 -0.89 9.80 9.35
CA TRP A 25 -1.29 8.56 8.65
C TRP A 25 -0.61 8.44 7.29
N VAL A 26 -0.45 9.56 6.60
CA VAL A 26 0.10 9.57 5.24
C VAL A 26 1.63 9.64 5.24
N ARG A 27 2.25 10.08 6.33
CA ARG A 27 3.71 10.22 6.43
C ARG A 27 4.45 8.93 6.12
N TRP A 28 4.12 7.83 6.79
CA TRP A 28 4.82 6.56 6.59
C TRP A 28 4.53 5.96 5.21
N ASN A 29 3.29 6.04 4.73
CA ASN A 29 2.91 5.60 3.39
C ASN A 29 3.71 6.35 2.31
N SER A 30 3.71 7.68 2.37
CA SER A 30 4.41 8.52 1.40
C SER A 30 5.92 8.34 1.46
N ALA A 31 6.50 8.27 2.66
CA ALA A 31 7.92 8.00 2.84
C ALA A 31 8.33 6.64 2.27
N ALA A 32 7.54 5.60 2.53
CA ALA A 32 7.81 4.26 2.04
C ALA A 32 7.75 4.17 0.51
N TRP A 33 6.69 4.71 -0.12
CA TRP A 33 6.57 4.75 -1.58
C TRP A 33 7.68 5.57 -2.24
N ARG A 34 8.03 6.73 -1.66
CA ARG A 34 9.14 7.54 -2.16
C ARG A 34 10.49 6.84 -2.04
N SER A 35 10.72 6.10 -0.95
CA SER A 35 11.94 5.30 -0.77
C SER A 35 12.05 4.16 -1.78
N LEU A 36 10.92 3.62 -2.25
CA LEU A 36 10.93 2.62 -3.33
C LEU A 36 11.24 3.23 -4.69
N ALA A 37 10.80 4.47 -4.93
CA ALA A 37 11.07 5.20 -6.17
C ALA A 37 12.49 5.79 -6.22
N ASP A 38 13.02 6.15 -5.05
CA ASP A 38 14.31 6.81 -4.85
C ASP A 38 15.02 6.19 -3.62
N PRO A 39 15.69 5.03 -3.79
CA PRO A 39 16.32 4.32 -2.68
C PRO A 39 17.44 5.08 -1.98
N ASP A 40 18.05 6.04 -2.67
CA ASP A 40 19.13 6.89 -2.17
C ASP A 40 18.59 8.15 -1.45
N GLY A 41 17.28 8.38 -1.48
CA GLY A 41 16.65 9.54 -0.87
C GLY A 41 16.60 9.48 0.66
N GLU A 42 16.65 10.66 1.27
CA GLU A 42 16.56 10.83 2.71
C GLU A 42 15.09 10.94 3.16
N TYR A 43 14.48 9.79 3.44
CA TYR A 43 13.10 9.70 3.93
C TYR A 43 13.04 9.22 5.39
N PRO A 44 12.02 9.63 6.17
CA PRO A 44 11.79 9.06 7.49
C PRO A 44 11.63 7.55 7.42
N ARG A 45 12.43 6.81 8.19
CA ARG A 45 12.37 5.33 8.25
C ARG A 45 11.73 4.90 9.56
N TRP A 46 10.88 3.88 9.50
CA TRP A 46 10.45 3.19 10.72
C TRP A 46 11.64 2.45 11.35
N SER A 47 11.61 2.26 12.67
CA SER A 47 12.62 1.46 13.38
C SER A 47 12.09 1.00 14.73
N ALA A 48 12.69 -0.06 15.29
CA ALA A 48 12.35 -0.55 16.63
C ALA A 48 12.44 0.57 17.70
N ARG A 49 13.46 1.43 17.62
CA ARG A 49 13.60 2.58 18.53
C ARG A 49 12.44 3.55 18.42
N LEU A 50 11.98 3.83 17.19
CA LEU A 50 10.81 4.70 17.00
C LEU A 50 9.55 4.04 17.56
N ARG A 51 9.34 2.74 17.35
CA ARG A 51 8.19 2.02 17.91
C ARG A 51 8.07 2.18 19.44
N GLU A 52 9.18 2.14 20.17
CA GLU A 52 9.20 2.29 21.63
C GLU A 52 8.74 3.67 22.10
N THR A 53 9.05 4.71 21.33
CA THR A 53 8.72 6.10 21.66
C THR A 53 7.46 6.63 20.97
N ALA A 54 7.01 5.96 19.91
CA ALA A 54 5.92 6.39 19.06
C ALA A 54 4.57 6.32 19.78
N GLY A 55 3.73 7.34 19.55
CA GLY A 55 2.35 7.35 20.00
C GLY A 55 1.50 6.29 19.29
N HIS A 56 0.28 6.05 19.79
CA HIS A 56 -0.63 5.06 19.21
C HIS A 56 -0.92 5.30 17.72
N ILE A 57 -1.16 6.55 17.33
CA ILE A 57 -1.46 6.93 15.94
C ILE A 57 -0.26 6.66 15.03
N GLU A 58 0.94 7.01 15.47
CA GLU A 58 2.16 6.81 14.68
C GLU A 58 2.49 5.32 14.49
N GLN A 59 2.27 4.49 15.53
CA GLN A 59 2.36 3.03 15.40
C GLN A 59 1.31 2.47 14.45
N ALA A 60 0.07 2.94 14.56
CA ALA A 60 -1.02 2.52 13.68
C ALA A 60 -0.72 2.86 12.21
N ALA A 61 -0.22 4.07 11.95
CA ALA A 61 0.17 4.53 10.63
C ALA A 61 1.30 3.67 10.04
N ALA A 62 2.31 3.29 10.85
CA ALA A 62 3.38 2.39 10.41
C ALA A 62 2.87 0.98 10.07
N VAL A 63 1.90 0.45 10.82
CA VAL A 63 1.25 -0.82 10.51
C VAL A 63 0.47 -0.73 9.21
N VAL A 64 -0.34 0.33 9.03
CA VAL A 64 -1.11 0.60 7.81
C VAL A 64 -0.21 0.64 6.57
N SER A 65 0.99 1.23 6.66
CA SER A 65 1.95 1.23 5.54
C SER A 65 2.38 -0.15 5.09
N VAL A 66 2.61 -1.09 6.02
CA VAL A 66 2.91 -2.48 5.67
C VAL A 66 1.73 -3.10 4.93
N LEU A 67 0.49 -2.86 5.40
CA LEU A 67 -0.70 -3.41 4.76
C LEU A 67 -0.92 -2.85 3.37
N GLU A 68 -0.75 -1.55 3.17
CA GLU A 68 -0.90 -0.92 1.87
C GLU A 68 0.15 -1.42 0.87
N LEU A 69 1.41 -1.52 1.28
CA LEU A 69 2.46 -2.06 0.41
C LEU A 69 2.24 -3.55 0.09
N ALA A 70 1.77 -4.33 1.05
CA ALA A 70 1.43 -5.73 0.84
C ALA A 70 0.27 -5.86 -0.16
N ILE A 71 -0.83 -5.13 0.04
CA ILE A 71 -2.04 -5.26 -0.77
C ILE A 71 -1.88 -4.60 -2.13
N PHE A 72 -1.46 -3.33 -2.16
CA PHE A 72 -1.41 -2.53 -3.38
C PHE A 72 -0.04 -2.46 -4.01
N GLY A 73 1.02 -2.95 -3.37
CA GLY A 73 2.34 -3.09 -3.99
C GLY A 73 2.61 -4.51 -4.45
N LEU A 74 2.49 -5.48 -3.55
CA LEU A 74 2.68 -6.91 -3.84
C LEU A 74 1.41 -7.59 -4.40
N GLY A 75 0.26 -6.92 -4.34
CA GLY A 75 -1.00 -7.50 -4.79
C GLY A 75 -1.53 -8.60 -3.88
N TRP A 76 -1.09 -8.67 -2.62
CA TRP A 76 -1.49 -9.72 -1.68
C TRP A 76 -2.93 -9.51 -1.23
N ARG A 77 -3.76 -10.52 -1.44
CA ARG A 77 -5.12 -10.52 -0.91
C ARG A 77 -5.15 -10.81 0.59
N ARG A 78 -4.20 -11.64 1.04
CA ARG A 78 -4.01 -12.02 2.44
C ARG A 78 -2.60 -11.64 2.90
N PRO A 79 -2.39 -10.39 3.35
CA PRO A 79 -1.08 -9.95 3.80
C PRO A 79 -0.54 -10.77 4.96
N ASP A 80 -1.40 -11.24 5.86
CA ASP A 80 -1.04 -12.13 6.95
C ASP A 80 -0.43 -13.45 6.44
N ILE A 81 -1.03 -14.07 5.41
CA ILE A 81 -0.48 -15.27 4.76
C ILE A 81 0.82 -14.96 4.04
N GLY A 82 0.85 -13.85 3.29
CA GLY A 82 2.03 -13.45 2.51
C GLY A 82 3.23 -13.13 3.38
N LEU A 83 3.04 -12.41 4.48
CA LEU A 83 4.10 -12.09 5.44
C LEU A 83 4.59 -13.34 6.17
N ALA A 84 3.67 -14.24 6.60
CA ALA A 84 4.06 -15.50 7.22
C ALA A 84 4.90 -16.36 6.26
N ALA A 85 4.45 -16.54 5.01
CA ALA A 85 5.19 -17.29 4.00
C ALA A 85 6.54 -16.65 3.67
N TRP A 86 6.61 -15.31 3.61
CA TRP A 86 7.87 -14.60 3.40
C TRP A 86 8.86 -14.80 4.56
N ILE A 87 8.38 -14.77 5.81
CA ILE A 87 9.18 -15.07 7.00
C ILE A 87 9.70 -16.51 6.94
N GLU A 88 8.84 -17.49 6.63
CA GLU A 88 9.20 -18.91 6.52
C GLU A 88 10.28 -19.16 5.45
N LEU A 89 10.30 -18.37 4.38
CA LEU A 89 11.34 -18.41 3.34
C LEU A 89 12.68 -17.78 3.77
N GLY A 90 12.79 -17.30 5.01
CA GLY A 90 14.00 -16.65 5.52
C GLY A 90 14.13 -15.17 5.13
N ARG A 91 13.00 -14.50 4.86
CA ARG A 91 12.91 -13.05 4.58
C ARG A 91 13.77 -12.59 3.39
N PRO A 92 13.68 -13.24 2.21
CA PRO A 92 14.45 -12.82 1.03
C PRO A 92 14.13 -11.37 0.61
N THR A 93 15.15 -10.62 0.19
CA THR A 93 15.07 -9.18 -0.13
C THR A 93 15.20 -8.87 -1.63
N ASP A 94 15.05 -9.88 -2.51
CA ASP A 94 15.16 -9.68 -3.98
C ASP A 94 14.04 -8.79 -4.57
N HIS A 95 13.00 -8.48 -3.79
CA HIS A 95 11.93 -7.58 -4.17
C HIS A 95 12.07 -6.26 -3.40
N PRO A 96 12.01 -5.08 -4.05
CA PRO A 96 12.18 -3.78 -3.38
C PRO A 96 11.28 -3.57 -2.15
N ILE A 97 10.00 -3.91 -2.25
CA ILE A 97 9.07 -3.83 -1.10
C ILE A 97 9.48 -4.77 0.04
N LEU A 98 9.96 -5.98 -0.26
CA LEU A 98 10.38 -6.93 0.76
C LEU A 98 11.72 -6.51 1.39
N ALA A 99 12.62 -5.91 0.61
CA ALA A 99 13.82 -5.25 1.13
C ALA A 99 13.47 -4.09 2.07
N LEU A 100 12.46 -3.28 1.71
CA LEU A 100 11.97 -2.20 2.57
C LEU A 100 11.33 -2.74 3.86
N PHE A 101 10.55 -3.83 3.78
CA PHE A 101 10.01 -4.49 4.96
C PHE A 101 11.13 -4.97 5.90
N ASP A 102 12.20 -5.52 5.35
CA ASP A 102 13.35 -5.96 6.13
C ASP A 102 14.12 -4.79 6.77
N ASP A 103 14.37 -3.72 6.02
CA ASP A 103 15.12 -2.54 6.49
C ASP A 103 14.34 -1.73 7.54
N TRP A 104 13.07 -1.41 7.27
CA TRP A 104 12.31 -0.45 8.09
C TRP A 104 11.58 -1.10 9.25
N TRP A 105 10.99 -2.28 9.04
CA TRP A 105 10.22 -2.96 10.08
C TRP A 105 11.01 -4.08 10.73
N GLY A 106 11.89 -4.76 10.00
CA GLY A 106 12.75 -5.78 10.59
C GLY A 106 11.91 -6.86 11.31
N GLU A 107 12.30 -7.12 12.56
CA GLU A 107 11.62 -8.07 13.44
C GLU A 107 10.15 -7.70 13.75
N ASP A 108 9.77 -6.42 13.62
CA ASP A 108 8.39 -5.97 13.86
C ASP A 108 7.41 -6.59 12.85
N ILE A 109 7.87 -7.06 11.68
CA ILE A 109 7.00 -7.77 10.74
C ILE A 109 6.37 -9.01 11.39
N ALA A 110 7.08 -9.74 12.25
CA ALA A 110 6.51 -10.90 12.93
C ALA A 110 5.36 -10.50 13.88
N LEU A 111 5.49 -9.35 14.54
CA LEU A 111 4.43 -8.77 15.38
C LEU A 111 3.24 -8.34 14.52
N ILE A 112 3.48 -7.61 13.42
CA ILE A 112 2.42 -7.17 12.50
C ILE A 112 1.69 -8.37 11.91
N THR A 113 2.42 -9.42 11.51
CA THR A 113 1.84 -10.67 10.98
C THR A 113 0.98 -11.36 12.03
N THR A 114 1.44 -11.42 13.27
CA THR A 114 0.68 -12.03 14.38
C THR A 114 -0.57 -11.23 14.70
N TRP A 115 -0.46 -9.91 14.82
CA TRP A 115 -1.60 -9.01 15.03
C TRP A 115 -2.61 -9.14 13.88
N ALA A 116 -2.13 -9.26 12.65
CA ALA A 116 -2.95 -9.40 11.47
C ALA A 116 -3.76 -10.69 11.41
N GLY A 117 -3.16 -11.80 11.87
CA GLY A 117 -3.82 -13.09 11.99
C GLY A 117 -4.65 -13.25 13.27
N HIS A 118 -4.65 -12.27 14.18
CA HIS A 118 -5.29 -12.40 15.49
C HIS A 118 -6.82 -12.50 15.34
N PRO A 119 -7.49 -13.46 15.99
CA PRO A 119 -8.92 -13.72 15.78
C PRO A 119 -9.84 -12.58 16.26
N ASP A 120 -9.38 -11.82 17.25
CA ASP A 120 -10.10 -10.64 17.73
C ASP A 120 -9.86 -9.40 16.84
N CYS A 121 -8.96 -9.50 15.85
CA CYS A 121 -8.72 -8.48 14.84
C CYS A 121 -9.47 -8.82 13.55
N SER A 122 -10.57 -8.13 13.28
CA SER A 122 -11.33 -8.24 12.02
C SER A 122 -10.88 -7.22 10.96
N ALA A 123 -9.83 -6.44 11.22
CA ALA A 123 -9.33 -5.42 10.28
C ALA A 123 -9.12 -5.99 8.87
N PHE A 124 -8.52 -7.17 8.76
CA PHE A 124 -8.29 -7.84 7.48
C PHE A 124 -9.56 -8.29 6.79
N TYR A 125 -10.55 -8.76 7.55
CA TYR A 125 -11.82 -9.13 6.99
C TYR A 125 -12.53 -7.92 6.37
N HIS A 126 -12.53 -6.78 7.07
CA HIS A 126 -13.11 -5.54 6.55
C HIS A 126 -12.34 -5.00 5.33
N LEU A 127 -11.00 -5.03 5.40
CA LEU A 127 -10.13 -4.59 4.33
C LEU A 127 -10.25 -5.46 3.07
N ASP A 128 -10.24 -6.79 3.21
CA ASP A 128 -10.45 -7.71 2.08
C ASP A 128 -11.81 -7.49 1.44
N LYS A 129 -12.86 -7.25 2.23
CA LYS A 129 -14.19 -6.92 1.70
C LYS A 129 -14.15 -5.65 0.85
N GLN A 130 -13.57 -4.57 1.36
CA GLN A 130 -13.46 -3.29 0.64
C GLN A 130 -12.66 -3.43 -0.66
N VAL A 131 -11.50 -4.10 -0.60
CA VAL A 131 -10.65 -4.34 -1.78
C VAL A 131 -11.35 -5.25 -2.78
N THR A 132 -12.02 -6.31 -2.32
CA THR A 132 -12.76 -7.24 -3.18
C THR A 132 -13.87 -6.54 -3.94
N GLU A 133 -14.68 -5.73 -3.24
CA GLU A 133 -15.76 -4.96 -3.83
C GLU A 133 -15.23 -3.93 -4.83
N ALA A 134 -14.22 -3.13 -4.45
CA ALA A 134 -13.67 -2.08 -5.30
C ALA A 134 -12.93 -2.62 -6.53
N CYS A 135 -12.35 -3.82 -6.44
CA CYS A 135 -11.58 -4.42 -7.52
C CYS A 135 -12.38 -5.43 -8.36
N GLY A 136 -13.67 -5.66 -8.03
CA GLY A 136 -14.51 -6.64 -8.71
C GLY A 136 -13.98 -8.08 -8.60
N LEU A 137 -13.34 -8.42 -7.48
CA LEU A 137 -12.75 -9.74 -7.25
C LEU A 137 -13.81 -10.74 -6.78
N PRO A 138 -13.64 -12.04 -7.04
CA PRO A 138 -14.50 -13.05 -6.46
C PRO A 138 -14.34 -13.07 -4.93
N SER A 139 -15.45 -13.10 -4.19
CA SER A 139 -15.41 -13.32 -2.73
C SER A 139 -14.75 -14.66 -2.40
N GLN A 140 -13.97 -14.70 -1.31
CA GLN A 140 -13.37 -15.92 -0.79
C GLN A 140 -13.74 -16.09 0.67
N PRO A 141 -13.93 -17.35 1.14
CA PRO A 141 -14.14 -17.59 2.55
C PRO A 141 -12.91 -17.15 3.33
N PHE A 142 -13.13 -16.29 4.32
CA PHE A 142 -12.06 -15.85 5.21
C PHE A 142 -11.61 -17.04 6.08
N GLN A 143 -10.36 -17.45 5.93
CA GLN A 143 -9.74 -18.49 6.74
C GLN A 143 -8.76 -17.86 7.71
N GLN A 144 -8.97 -18.00 9.02
CA GLN A 144 -8.00 -17.56 10.02
C GLN A 144 -6.72 -18.41 9.93
N LEU A 145 -5.57 -17.75 10.03
CA LEU A 145 -4.29 -18.44 10.12
C LEU A 145 -4.15 -19.19 11.44
N ARG A 146 -3.26 -20.20 11.46
CA ARG A 146 -2.87 -20.85 12.72
C ARG A 146 -2.13 -19.86 13.60
N ARG A 147 -2.51 -19.86 14.89
CA ARG A 147 -1.97 -18.99 15.93
C ARG A 147 -0.50 -19.25 16.20
N ASN A 148 0.29 -18.18 16.34
CA ASN A 148 1.61 -18.23 16.97
C ASN A 148 1.48 -17.81 18.43
N THR A 149 1.24 -18.78 19.31
CA THR A 149 0.90 -18.54 20.72
C THR A 149 2.00 -17.79 21.49
N THR A 150 3.27 -17.90 21.10
CA THR A 150 4.36 -17.19 21.78
C THR A 150 4.32 -15.68 21.50
N LEU A 151 3.95 -15.28 20.28
CA LEU A 151 3.84 -13.86 19.94
C LEU A 151 2.51 -13.26 20.43
N GLU A 152 1.46 -14.06 20.62
CA GLU A 152 0.20 -13.60 21.21
C GLU A 152 0.39 -13.00 22.62
N GLU A 153 1.32 -13.52 23.41
CA GLU A 153 1.64 -13.01 24.75
C GLU A 153 2.51 -11.75 24.73
N HIS A 154 3.00 -11.33 23.56
CA HIS A 154 3.88 -10.17 23.46
C HIS A 154 3.15 -8.89 23.91
N PRO A 155 3.76 -8.02 24.76
CA PRO A 155 3.08 -6.85 25.31
C PRO A 155 2.51 -5.90 24.26
N TRP A 156 3.17 -5.80 23.08
CA TRP A 156 2.66 -5.01 21.96
C TRP A 156 1.36 -5.60 21.39
N ILE A 157 1.28 -6.92 21.21
CA ILE A 157 0.06 -7.60 20.73
C ILE A 157 -1.05 -7.41 21.76
N GLN A 158 -0.78 -7.67 23.03
CA GLN A 158 -1.76 -7.47 24.10
C GLN A 158 -2.29 -6.03 24.13
N LYS A 159 -1.40 -5.03 24.04
CA LYS A 159 -1.81 -3.62 24.01
C LYS A 159 -2.66 -3.27 22.80
N HIS A 160 -2.33 -3.80 21.62
CA HIS A 160 -2.89 -3.39 20.33
C HIS A 160 -3.93 -4.35 19.74
N CYS A 161 -4.24 -5.45 20.43
CA CYS A 161 -5.42 -6.29 20.19
C CYS A 161 -6.56 -6.01 21.18
N LEU A 162 -6.32 -5.20 22.22
CA LEU A 162 -7.35 -4.66 23.10
C LEU A 162 -7.88 -3.35 22.52
N GLY A 163 -9.17 -3.27 22.20
CA GLY A 163 -9.77 -2.06 21.63
C GLY A 163 -10.92 -2.26 20.64
N GLY A 164 -11.40 -3.50 20.48
CA GLY A 164 -12.43 -3.85 19.51
C GLY A 164 -11.83 -4.57 18.31
N SER A 165 -12.58 -4.64 17.21
CA SER A 165 -12.25 -5.50 16.09
C SER A 165 -11.30 -4.86 15.06
N ASP A 166 -11.07 -3.55 15.15
CA ASP A 166 -10.06 -2.82 14.36
C ASP A 166 -9.38 -1.74 15.24
N PRO A 167 -8.51 -2.14 16.18
CA PRO A 167 -7.95 -1.26 17.21
C PRO A 167 -7.04 -0.14 16.66
N PHE A 168 -6.57 -0.30 15.42
CA PHE A 168 -5.81 0.73 14.71
C PHE A 168 -6.66 1.53 13.72
N HIS A 169 -7.96 1.26 13.57
CA HIS A 169 -8.76 1.75 12.43
C HIS A 169 -8.07 1.46 11.08
N SER A 170 -7.27 0.40 11.07
CA SER A 170 -6.38 0.02 9.98
C SER A 170 -7.13 -0.43 8.75
N SER A 171 -8.34 -1.01 8.89
CA SER A 171 -9.17 -1.36 7.74
C SER A 171 -9.59 -0.11 6.97
N LEU A 172 -9.98 0.94 7.69
CA LEU A 172 -10.38 2.21 7.10
C LEU A 172 -9.20 2.91 6.43
N HIS A 173 -8.06 3.03 7.11
CA HIS A 173 -6.90 3.75 6.58
C HIS A 173 -6.16 2.95 5.50
N ALA A 174 -5.99 1.64 5.65
CA ALA A 174 -5.37 0.82 4.62
C ALA A 174 -6.24 0.68 3.37
N ALA A 175 -7.56 0.90 3.44
CA ALA A 175 -8.42 0.88 2.26
C ALA A 175 -8.36 2.17 1.43
N VAL A 176 -7.66 3.22 1.86
CA VAL A 176 -7.60 4.52 1.18
C VAL A 176 -7.29 4.41 -0.34
N PRO A 177 -6.36 3.56 -0.81
CA PRO A 177 -6.10 3.40 -2.25
C PRO A 177 -7.29 2.93 -3.08
N VAL A 178 -8.33 2.36 -2.47
CA VAL A 178 -9.58 1.94 -3.14
C VAL A 178 -10.81 2.78 -2.76
N LEU A 179 -10.64 3.82 -1.93
CA LEU A 179 -11.70 4.70 -1.47
C LEU A 179 -11.52 6.12 -2.06
N PRO A 180 -12.05 6.41 -3.27
CA PRO A 180 -11.84 7.71 -3.93
C PRO A 180 -12.47 8.91 -3.20
N ASP A 181 -13.48 8.65 -2.36
CA ASP A 181 -14.22 9.67 -1.60
C ASP A 181 -13.77 9.74 -0.13
N PHE A 182 -12.61 9.18 0.21
CA PHE A 182 -12.10 9.16 1.58
C PHE A 182 -12.04 10.59 2.16
N LEU A 183 -12.66 10.79 3.33
CA LEU A 183 -12.79 12.07 4.03
C LEU A 183 -13.39 13.22 3.19
N GLY A 184 -14.23 12.89 2.21
CA GLY A 184 -14.94 13.88 1.38
C GLY A 184 -14.06 14.58 0.34
N GLY A 185 -12.83 14.12 0.15
CA GLY A 185 -11.85 14.71 -0.77
C GLY A 185 -11.79 14.02 -2.13
N ARG A 186 -12.91 13.92 -2.86
CA ARG A 186 -12.84 13.41 -4.23
C ARG A 186 -12.26 14.47 -5.15
N SER A 187 -11.12 14.19 -5.76
CA SER A 187 -10.62 14.98 -6.89
C SER A 187 -11.68 15.02 -7.99
N THR A 188 -11.97 16.22 -8.48
CA THR A 188 -12.78 16.42 -9.68
C THR A 188 -11.98 16.20 -10.97
N GLU A 189 -10.64 16.17 -10.87
CA GLU A 189 -9.76 15.84 -11.99
C GLU A 189 -9.72 14.31 -12.16
N PRO A 190 -10.11 13.78 -13.33
CA PRO A 190 -10.03 12.34 -13.62
C PRO A 190 -8.58 11.89 -13.82
N PRO A 191 -8.27 10.59 -13.64
CA PRO A 191 -6.94 10.05 -13.90
C PRO A 191 -6.57 10.24 -15.38
N ARG A 192 -5.33 10.68 -15.63
CA ARG A 192 -4.78 10.82 -16.98
C ARG A 192 -4.09 9.53 -17.40
N TRP A 193 -4.47 8.99 -18.54
CA TRP A 193 -3.84 7.81 -19.15
C TRP A 193 -2.98 8.20 -20.35
N ILE A 194 -1.79 7.61 -20.43
CA ILE A 194 -0.90 7.66 -21.60
C ILE A 194 -0.70 6.21 -22.03
N ILE A 195 -1.12 5.86 -23.24
CA ILE A 195 -1.17 4.46 -23.69
C ILE A 195 -0.25 4.30 -24.90
N ASP A 196 0.63 3.31 -24.83
CA ASP A 196 1.41 2.81 -25.95
C ASP A 196 1.12 1.31 -26.15
N SER A 197 0.21 1.03 -27.09
CA SER A 197 -0.13 -0.33 -27.51
C SER A 197 0.85 -0.93 -28.51
N THR A 198 1.85 -0.17 -28.97
CA THR A 198 2.79 -0.61 -30.01
C THR A 198 4.03 -1.29 -29.43
N SER A 199 4.34 -1.07 -28.15
CA SER A 199 5.38 -1.78 -27.41
C SER A 199 5.04 -3.25 -27.15
N ASN A 200 6.06 -4.07 -26.92
CA ASN A 200 5.91 -5.48 -26.55
C ASN A 200 6.80 -5.84 -25.33
N PRO A 201 6.23 -5.96 -24.12
CA PRO A 201 4.80 -5.86 -23.80
C PRO A 201 4.27 -4.43 -23.98
N ALA A 202 2.96 -4.29 -24.22
CA ALA A 202 2.30 -2.99 -24.28
C ALA A 202 2.40 -2.25 -22.94
N THR A 203 2.54 -0.93 -23.01
CA THR A 203 2.83 -0.08 -21.84
C THR A 203 1.81 1.05 -21.70
N ALA A 204 1.49 1.40 -20.46
CA ALA A 204 0.70 2.59 -20.18
C ALA A 204 1.23 3.31 -18.94
N THR A 205 0.84 4.57 -18.77
CA THR A 205 1.07 5.34 -17.56
C THR A 205 -0.25 5.92 -17.10
N ILE A 206 -0.60 5.71 -15.83
CA ILE A 206 -1.71 6.39 -15.17
C ILE A 206 -1.15 7.46 -14.23
N ILE A 207 -1.69 8.68 -14.33
CA ILE A 207 -1.34 9.80 -13.46
C ILE A 207 -2.60 10.24 -12.72
N THR A 208 -2.59 10.13 -11.39
CA THR A 208 -3.68 10.61 -10.52
C THR A 208 -3.26 11.88 -9.79
N SER A 209 -4.23 12.76 -9.52
CA SER A 209 -4.01 14.02 -8.79
C SER A 209 -3.90 13.83 -7.28
N GLN A 210 -4.40 12.71 -6.74
CA GLN A 210 -4.49 12.42 -5.31
C GLN A 210 -4.19 10.95 -4.99
N TYR A 211 -3.89 10.69 -3.72
CA TYR A 211 -3.64 9.33 -3.23
C TYR A 211 -4.93 8.53 -3.02
N PRO A 212 -5.98 9.02 -2.34
CA PRO A 212 -7.20 8.25 -2.19
C PRO A 212 -7.81 7.81 -3.53
N GLY A 213 -8.10 6.52 -3.67
CA GLY A 213 -8.70 5.92 -4.86
C GLY A 213 -7.75 5.58 -6.02
N TRP A 214 -6.44 5.83 -5.91
CA TRP A 214 -5.51 5.63 -7.03
C TRP A 214 -5.51 4.19 -7.57
N TYR A 215 -5.65 3.20 -6.68
CA TYR A 215 -5.65 1.79 -7.06
C TYR A 215 -6.99 1.38 -7.70
N ALA A 216 -8.11 1.93 -7.21
CA ALA A 216 -9.39 1.78 -7.88
C ALA A 216 -9.33 2.35 -9.31
N ASP A 217 -8.72 3.53 -9.52
CA ASP A 217 -8.54 4.10 -10.85
C ASP A 217 -7.69 3.20 -11.77
N LEU A 218 -6.61 2.59 -11.23
CA LEU A 218 -5.81 1.60 -11.95
C LEU A 218 -6.64 0.39 -12.37
N VAL A 219 -7.44 -0.17 -11.46
CA VAL A 219 -8.28 -1.34 -11.76
C VAL A 219 -9.30 -1.01 -12.84
N HIS A 220 -10.10 0.05 -12.65
CA HIS A 220 -11.17 0.39 -13.58
C HIS A 220 -10.63 0.84 -14.95
N GLY A 221 -9.62 1.71 -14.97
CA GLY A 221 -9.02 2.15 -16.24
C GLY A 221 -8.27 1.01 -16.94
N GLY A 222 -7.69 0.08 -16.16
CA GLY A 222 -7.06 -1.13 -16.66
C GLY A 222 -7.98 -2.03 -17.49
N GLU A 223 -9.27 -2.10 -17.15
CA GLU A 223 -10.28 -2.85 -17.94
C GLU A 223 -10.58 -2.20 -19.29
N THR A 224 -10.27 -0.93 -19.46
CA THR A 224 -10.49 -0.19 -20.72
C THR A 224 -9.31 -0.28 -21.68
N LEU A 225 -8.18 -0.86 -21.24
CA LEU A 225 -7.00 -1.02 -22.08
C LEU A 225 -7.27 -2.02 -23.23
N PRO A 226 -6.74 -1.77 -24.44
CA PRO A 226 -6.89 -2.69 -25.55
C PRO A 226 -6.42 -4.12 -25.22
N ALA A 227 -7.09 -5.11 -25.81
CA ALA A 227 -6.70 -6.51 -25.64
C ALA A 227 -5.30 -6.77 -26.22
N THR A 228 -4.48 -7.50 -25.48
CA THR A 228 -3.09 -7.83 -25.86
C THR A 228 -2.75 -9.28 -25.49
N THR A 229 -1.72 -9.83 -26.13
CA THR A 229 -1.29 -11.24 -25.89
C THR A 229 -0.54 -11.42 -24.58
N ARG A 230 0.04 -10.35 -24.01
CA ARG A 230 0.79 -10.30 -22.76
C ARG A 230 0.16 -9.27 -21.82
N SER A 231 0.28 -9.44 -20.50
CA SER A 231 -0.23 -8.43 -19.57
C SER A 231 0.44 -7.06 -19.82
N TRP A 232 -0.35 -6.00 -19.76
CA TRP A 232 0.11 -4.62 -19.79
C TRP A 232 1.12 -4.34 -18.67
N ARG A 233 2.06 -3.43 -18.95
CA ARG A 233 2.93 -2.80 -17.96
C ARG A 233 2.44 -1.38 -17.73
N VAL A 234 1.96 -1.09 -16.52
CA VAL A 234 1.34 0.20 -16.21
C VAL A 234 2.14 0.91 -15.14
N ASP A 235 2.81 1.99 -15.51
CA ASP A 235 3.44 2.89 -14.54
C ASP A 235 2.38 3.71 -13.82
N VAL A 236 2.41 3.70 -12.50
CA VAL A 236 1.46 4.43 -11.66
C VAL A 236 2.18 5.63 -11.05
N ILE A 237 1.65 6.82 -11.29
CA ILE A 237 2.16 8.07 -10.73
C ILE A 237 1.02 8.75 -9.98
N VAL A 238 1.23 8.98 -8.68
CA VAL A 238 0.33 9.76 -7.84
C VAL A 238 1.01 11.07 -7.55
N ARG A 239 0.49 12.21 -8.06
CA ARG A 239 1.22 13.49 -8.05
C ARG A 239 1.82 13.88 -6.68
N PRO A 240 1.12 13.71 -5.54
CA PRO A 240 1.72 14.01 -4.24
C PRO A 240 2.83 13.05 -3.79
N PHE A 241 2.87 11.82 -4.30
CA PHE A 241 3.79 10.77 -3.85
C PHE A 241 4.93 10.51 -4.85
N GLY A 242 4.69 10.72 -6.14
CA GLY A 242 5.60 10.34 -7.22
C GLY A 242 5.19 9.01 -7.86
N TRP A 243 6.18 8.30 -8.41
CA TRP A 243 6.00 7.00 -9.03
C TRP A 243 5.84 5.92 -7.96
N LEU A 244 4.74 5.15 -8.01
CA LEU A 244 4.46 4.08 -7.06
C LEU A 244 4.98 2.72 -7.54
N GLY A 245 5.31 2.61 -8.83
CA GLY A 245 5.83 1.38 -9.40
C GLY A 245 5.25 1.07 -10.78
N GLN A 246 5.79 0.02 -11.38
CA GLN A 246 5.25 -0.56 -12.61
C GLN A 246 4.42 -1.80 -12.29
N TYR A 247 3.15 -1.71 -12.63
CA TYR A 247 2.12 -2.69 -12.33
C TYR A 247 1.81 -3.60 -13.50
N ARG A 248 1.28 -4.78 -13.19
CA ARG A 248 0.57 -5.63 -14.15
C ARG A 248 -0.56 -6.37 -13.46
N LYS A 249 -1.61 -6.67 -14.23
CA LYS A 249 -2.70 -7.55 -13.77
C LYS A 249 -2.28 -9.02 -13.84
N SER A 250 -2.41 -9.72 -12.71
CA SER A 250 -2.26 -11.17 -12.62
C SER A 250 -3.45 -11.85 -13.27
N ARG A 251 -3.20 -12.73 -14.26
CA ARG A 251 -4.26 -13.53 -14.88
C ARG A 251 -4.87 -14.58 -13.93
N ARG A 252 -4.09 -15.00 -12.92
CA ARG A 252 -4.51 -16.02 -11.96
C ARG A 252 -5.41 -15.45 -10.87
N THR A 253 -5.12 -14.25 -10.40
CA THR A 253 -5.74 -13.67 -9.19
C THR A 253 -6.58 -12.44 -9.48
N GLY A 254 -6.46 -11.84 -10.67
CA GLY A 254 -7.14 -10.60 -11.04
C GLY A 254 -6.53 -9.33 -10.44
N MET A 255 -5.62 -9.45 -9.46
CA MET A 255 -5.01 -8.31 -8.79
C MET A 255 -3.86 -7.69 -9.58
N TRP A 256 -3.69 -6.37 -9.41
CA TRP A 256 -2.56 -5.62 -9.93
C TRP A 256 -1.42 -5.64 -8.92
N PHE A 257 -0.18 -5.79 -9.41
CA PHE A 257 0.98 -5.91 -8.54
C PHE A 257 2.28 -5.51 -9.24
N THR A 258 3.30 -5.21 -8.44
CA THR A 258 4.65 -4.86 -8.87
C THR A 258 5.63 -6.04 -8.77
N GLY A 259 6.79 -5.95 -9.43
CA GLY A 259 7.88 -6.93 -9.27
C GLY A 259 7.61 -8.30 -9.89
N GLN A 260 8.03 -9.41 -9.28
CA GLN A 260 7.91 -10.76 -9.87
C GLN A 260 6.65 -11.49 -9.41
N HIS A 261 6.08 -12.36 -10.27
CA HIS A 261 4.80 -13.05 -9.96
C HIS A 261 4.93 -14.02 -8.78
N ARG A 262 6.11 -14.62 -8.57
CA ARG A 262 6.36 -15.49 -7.42
C ARG A 262 6.12 -14.80 -6.08
N TRP A 263 6.48 -13.52 -5.96
CA TRP A 263 6.30 -12.74 -4.73
C TRP A 263 4.84 -12.40 -4.50
N HIS A 264 4.13 -12.01 -5.57
CA HIS A 264 2.69 -11.80 -5.53
C HIS A 264 1.91 -13.02 -5.05
N LEU A 265 2.32 -14.23 -5.46
CA LEU A 265 1.62 -15.46 -5.09
C LEU A 265 1.76 -15.84 -3.62
N LEU A 266 2.66 -15.23 -2.84
CA LEU A 266 2.80 -15.55 -1.41
C LEU A 266 1.54 -15.16 -0.61
N GLY A 267 0.85 -14.09 -0.99
CA GLY A 267 -0.38 -13.64 -0.31
C GLY A 267 -1.66 -14.31 -0.79
N TYR A 268 -1.57 -15.48 -1.42
CA TYR A 268 -2.71 -16.25 -1.92
C TYR A 268 -2.66 -17.71 -1.46
N PRO A 269 -3.75 -18.24 -0.89
CA PRO A 269 -3.88 -19.68 -0.63
C PRO A 269 -4.02 -20.52 -1.91
#